data_AF-A0A520HIL3-F1
#
_entry.id   AF-A0A520HIL3-F1
#
_cell.length_a   1.000
_cell.length_b   1.000
_cell.length_c   1.000
_cell.angle_alpha   90.00
_cell.angle_beta   90.00
_cell.angle_gamma   90.00
#
_symmetry.space_group_name_H-M   'P 1'
#
loop_
_entity.id
_entity.type
_entity.pdbx_description
1 polymer ?
#
loop_
_entity_poly.entity_id
_entity_poly.type
_entity_poly.pdbx_seq_one_letter_code
_entity_poly.pdbx_strand_id
1 'polypeptide(L)' 'MPEPGPVWLYEAGIGEDRAALVENDQIVEALIERDDVALRVGHVARARL' A
#
# COMPACT_ATOMS: atom_id res chain seq x y z
N MET A 1 1.31 -24.25 13.67
CA MET A 1 0.27 -23.46 12.98
C MET A 1 0.79 -23.23 11.58
N PRO A 2 0.00 -23.40 10.50
CA PRO A 2 0.45 -22.90 9.21
C PRO A 2 0.74 -21.40 9.33
N GLU A 3 1.80 -20.93 8.67
CA GLU A 3 2.04 -19.50 8.50
C GLU A 3 0.75 -18.90 7.90
N PRO A 4 0.23 -17.78 8.43
CA PRO A 4 -0.92 -17.13 7.81
C PRO A 4 -0.56 -16.82 6.37
N GLY A 5 -1.47 -17.18 5.45
CA GLY A 5 -1.29 -16.86 4.04
C GLY A 5 -1.31 -15.35 3.80
N PRO A 6 -1.09 -14.91 2.55
CA PRO A 6 -1.05 -13.50 2.20
C PRO A 6 -2.27 -12.74 2.70
N VAL A 7 -2.05 -11.58 3.32
CA VAL A 7 -3.12 -10.72 3.87
C VAL A 7 -3.01 -9.30 3.34
N TRP A 8 -4.14 -8.74 2.91
CA TRP A 8 -4.23 -7.32 2.58
C TRP A 8 -4.43 -6.49 3.84
N LEU A 9 -3.54 -5.52 4.05
CA LEU A 9 -3.70 -4.43 5.00
C LEU A 9 -4.14 -3.19 4.23
N TYR A 10 -5.22 -2.54 4.67
CA TYR A 10 -5.75 -1.34 4.04
C TYR A 10 -5.82 -0.20 5.06
N GLU A 11 -5.45 1.00 4.61
CA GLU A 11 -5.56 2.22 5.38
C GLU A 11 -6.18 3.32 4.51
N ALA A 12 -7.28 3.90 5.02
CA ALA A 12 -7.91 5.08 4.43
C ALA A 12 -7.27 6.34 5.02
N GLY A 13 -6.56 7.09 4.19
CA GLY A 13 -5.87 8.31 4.59
C GLY A 13 -6.60 9.57 4.13
N ILE A 14 -5.97 10.73 4.34
CA ILE A 14 -6.44 12.01 3.80
C ILE A 14 -5.54 12.37 2.62
N GLY A 15 -6.10 12.42 1.41
CA GLY A 15 -5.36 12.70 0.18
C GLY A 15 -4.67 11.47 -0.43
N GLU A 16 -4.68 10.33 0.27
CA GLU A 16 -4.09 9.07 -0.19
C GLU A 16 -4.68 7.86 0.55
N ASP A 17 -5.06 6.83 -0.20
CA ASP A 17 -5.44 5.51 0.28
C ASP A 17 -4.35 4.48 -0.04
N ARG A 18 -4.15 3.53 0.87
CA ARG A 18 -3.02 2.60 0.82
C ARG A 18 -3.46 1.16 1.06
N ALA A 19 -2.95 0.24 0.25
CA ALA A 19 -3.09 -1.19 0.46
C ALA A 19 -1.73 -1.89 0.34
N ALA A 20 -1.44 -2.82 1.25
CA ALA A 20 -0.23 -3.65 1.21
C ALA A 20 -0.59 -5.12 1.36
N LEU A 21 -0.11 -5.97 0.45
CA LEU A 21 -0.16 -7.42 0.60
C LEU A 21 1.06 -7.84 1.43
N VAL A 22 0.80 -8.41 2.60
CA VAL A 22 1.83 -8.88 3.51
C VAL A 22 1.84 -10.40 3.51
N GLU A 23 3.03 -10.97 3.32
CA GLU A 23 3.30 -12.41 3.45
C GLU A 23 4.61 -12.56 4.23
N ASN A 24 4.62 -13.39 5.29
CA ASN A 24 5.81 -13.65 6.12
C ASN A 24 6.51 -12.37 6.62
N ASP A 25 5.74 -11.42 7.15
CA ASP A 25 6.21 -10.11 7.62
C ASP A 25 6.93 -9.26 6.56
N GLN A 26 6.69 -9.52 5.27
CA GLN A 26 7.22 -8.74 4.14
C GLN A 26 6.07 -8.18 3.31
N ILE A 27 6.23 -6.93 2.84
CA ILE A 27 5.34 -6.36 1.83
C ILE A 27 5.75 -6.92 0.47
N VAL A 28 4.87 -7.71 -0.15
CA VAL A 28 5.11 -8.31 -1.47
C VAL A 28 4.43 -7.53 -2.60
N GLU A 29 3.37 -6.78 -2.27
CA GLU A 29 2.68 -5.87 -3.20
C GLU A 29 2.18 -4.64 -2.43
N ALA A 30 2.19 -3.48 -3.08
CA ALA A 30 1.64 -2.24 -2.54
C ALA A 30 0.89 -1.47 -3.62
N LEU A 31 -0.29 -0.95 -3.26
CA LEU A 31 -1.06 -0.03 -4.06
C LEU A 31 -1.25 1.27 -3.29
N ILE A 32 -1.15 2.38 -4.03
CA ILE A 32 -1.36 3.72 -3.53
C ILE A 32 -2.31 4.41 -4.49
N GLU A 33 -3.39 4.97 -3.97
CA GLU A 33 -4.32 5.82 -4.71
C GLU A 33 -4.29 7.22 -4.10
N ARG A 34 -4.16 8.25 -4.94
CA ARG A 34 -4.19 9.65 -4.50
C ARG A 34 -5.43 10.33 -5.01
N ASP A 35 -6.07 11.11 -4.15
CA ASP A 35 -7.31 11.84 -4.46
C ASP A 35 -7.10 12.94 -5.50
N ASP A 36 -5.89 13.51 -5.55
CA ASP A 36 -5.61 14.79 -6.21
C ASP A 36 -4.97 14.65 -7.60
N VAL A 37 -4.26 13.56 -7.87
CA VAL A 37 -3.48 13.39 -9.10
C VAL A 37 -3.43 11.94 -9.54
N ALA A 38 -3.69 11.69 -10.82
CA ALA A 38 -3.39 10.40 -11.44
C ALA A 38 -1.86 10.13 -11.37
N LEU A 39 -1.48 9.02 -10.72
CA LEU A 39 -0.08 8.60 -10.63
C LEU A 39 0.51 8.39 -12.03
N ARG A 40 1.74 8.88 -12.23
CA ARG A 40 2.51 8.68 -13.46
C ARG A 40 3.69 7.76 -13.18
N VAL A 41 4.12 7.01 -14.19
CA VAL A 41 5.34 6.19 -14.11
C VAL A 41 6.52 7.08 -13.71
N GLY A 42 7.24 6.68 -12.66
CA GLY A 42 8.36 7.44 -12.10
C GLY A 42 7.98 8.54 -11.10
N HIS A 43 6.71 8.65 -10.71
CA HIS A 43 6.29 9.60 -9.68
C HIS A 43 6.88 9.22 -8.30
N VAL A 44 7.61 10.14 -7.69
CA VAL A 44 8.11 10.03 -6.32
C VAL A 44 7.34 11.04 -5.46
N ALA A 45 6.53 10.56 -4.53
CA ALA A 45 5.78 11.37 -3.59
C ALA A 45 6.34 11.22 -2.16
N ARG A 46 6.12 12.24 -1.33
CA ARG A 46 6.40 12.14 0.11
C ARG A 46 5.25 11.38 0.77
N ALA A 47 5.58 10.28 1.44
CA ALA A 47 4.67 9.54 2.30
C ALA A 47 5.15 9.59 3.76
N ARG A 48 4.21 9.50 4.71
CA ARG A 48 4.49 9.31 6.14
C ARG A 48 3.86 8.00 6.60
N LEU A 49 4.64 7.19 7.32
CA LEU A 49 4.17 6.03 8.08
C LEU A 49 3.80 6.48 9.50
#